data_AF-A0A2V1EBF6-F1
#
_entry.id   AF-A0A2V1EBF6-F1
#
_cell.length_a   1.000
_cell.length_b   1.000
_cell.length_c   1.000
_cell.angle_alpha   90.00
_cell.angle_beta   90.00
_cell.angle_gamma   90.00
#
_symmetry.space_group_name_H-M   'P 1'
#
loop_
_entity.id
_entity.type
_entity.pdbx_description
1 polymer ?
#
loop_
_entity_poly.entity_id
_entity_poly.type
_entity_poly.pdbx_seq_one_letter_code
_entity_poly.pdbx_strand_id
1 'polypeptide(L)'
;MLLLPLIALFGEATASQGVAKDVERSLVVKKVPDHVRPYAIRAYTLDGYQVGSQVYRFPVTGPSSGNAFTLISTAAPASSELGVLPQIHQAHYENFYNLRGRFALWASKDNTTAGRIFTPGDYGAVPQNTTHSFQTLDPFTEMVGVIQPGGFEELFYFLATANYTSSTYAPFPQGNFTSPGGDADTISKLQKLDVWAQLQFSPPIDFDANGISGDKGAVWKNGTNELAKDSTTPFFVAKGYGPKYLSHSTTNVSYIVEPRGHNHIIPISFQYASRQLDAARSYSTGDCGWPSGCKSTRLRGIES
;
A
#
# COMPACT_ATOMS: atom_id res chain seq x y z
N MET A 1 59.15 -56.98 10.43
CA MET A 1 59.13 -56.06 9.26
C MET A 1 57.95 -56.49 8.39
N LEU A 2 56.92 -55.72 8.09
CA LEU A 2 56.49 -54.36 8.37
C LEU A 2 54.94 -54.45 8.41
N LEU A 3 54.29 -53.99 9.49
CA LEU A 3 52.82 -53.85 9.51
C LEU A 3 52.44 -52.53 8.81
N LEU A 4 51.60 -52.59 7.77
CA LEU A 4 50.90 -51.40 7.24
C LEU A 4 49.56 -51.22 7.98
N PRO A 5 49.20 -49.98 8.41
CA PRO A 5 47.88 -49.73 8.96
C PRO A 5 46.89 -49.44 7.82
N LEU A 6 45.74 -50.12 7.89
CA LEU A 6 44.56 -49.84 7.07
C LEU A 6 43.86 -48.61 7.66
N ILE A 7 44.00 -47.45 7.02
CA ILE A 7 43.28 -46.23 7.42
C ILE A 7 41.87 -46.30 6.81
N ALA A 8 40.87 -46.56 7.64
CA ALA A 8 39.47 -46.38 7.28
C ALA A 8 39.12 -44.88 7.32
N LEU A 9 38.95 -44.26 6.15
CA LEU A 9 38.30 -42.95 6.06
C LEU A 9 36.79 -43.15 6.28
N PHE A 10 36.31 -42.85 7.48
CA PHE A 10 34.90 -42.54 7.70
C PHE A 10 34.67 -41.09 7.26
N GLY A 11 34.12 -40.90 6.06
CA GLY A 11 33.60 -39.61 5.64
C GLY A 11 32.29 -39.32 6.37
N GLU A 12 32.31 -38.34 7.28
CA GLU A 12 31.11 -37.78 7.91
C GLU A 12 30.25 -37.08 6.84
N ALA A 13 29.21 -37.77 6.38
CA ALA A 13 28.13 -37.17 5.61
C ALA A 13 27.01 -36.75 6.56
N THR A 14 27.13 -35.59 7.21
CA THR A 14 26.03 -34.99 7.97
C THR A 14 26.02 -33.47 7.89
N ALA A 15 24.80 -32.92 7.80
CA ALA A 15 24.41 -31.50 7.89
C ALA A 15 24.30 -30.66 6.59
N SER A 16 23.69 -31.19 5.53
CA SER A 16 23.13 -30.34 4.45
C SER A 16 21.59 -30.25 4.47
N GLN A 17 20.89 -31.22 5.06
CA GLN A 17 19.42 -31.27 5.04
C GLN A 17 18.71 -30.38 6.09
N GLY A 18 19.40 -29.96 7.15
CA GLY A 18 18.80 -29.12 8.22
C GLY A 18 18.63 -27.66 7.80
N VAL A 19 19.64 -27.09 7.13
CA VAL A 19 19.65 -25.67 6.72
C VAL A 19 18.62 -25.38 5.65
N ALA A 20 18.42 -26.31 4.69
CA ALA A 20 17.43 -26.15 3.63
C ALA A 20 15.98 -26.16 4.16
N LYS A 21 15.69 -26.94 5.22
CA LYS A 21 14.37 -26.99 5.86
C LYS A 21 14.05 -25.76 6.72
N ASP A 22 15.06 -25.13 7.33
CA ASP A 22 14.85 -23.94 8.16
C ASP A 22 14.62 -22.66 7.34
N VAL A 23 15.19 -22.56 6.14
CA VAL A 23 14.92 -21.43 5.22
C VAL A 23 13.46 -21.40 4.78
N GLU A 24 12.82 -22.56 4.57
CA GLU A 24 11.38 -22.61 4.29
C GLU A 24 10.50 -22.27 5.50
N ARG A 25 10.98 -22.42 6.73
CA ARG A 25 10.20 -22.15 7.95
C ARG A 25 10.30 -20.71 8.46
N SER A 26 11.28 -19.92 7.99
CA SER A 26 11.40 -18.52 8.39
C SER A 26 10.14 -17.74 8.02
N LEU A 27 9.62 -16.96 8.97
CA LEU A 27 8.54 -16.01 8.69
C LEU A 27 9.06 -14.85 7.82
N VAL A 28 10.29 -14.40 8.04
CA VAL A 28 10.89 -13.32 7.26
C VAL A 28 11.44 -13.89 5.96
N VAL A 29 10.93 -13.41 4.82
CA VAL A 29 11.29 -13.88 3.49
C VAL A 29 12.00 -12.78 2.69
N LYS A 30 12.89 -13.17 1.77
CA LYS A 30 13.57 -12.28 0.81
C LYS A 30 12.94 -12.31 -0.59
N LYS A 31 12.02 -13.25 -0.81
CA LYS A 31 11.21 -13.38 -2.01
C LYS A 31 9.78 -13.65 -1.58
N VAL A 32 8.83 -13.09 -2.30
CA VAL A 32 7.40 -13.32 -2.05
C VAL A 32 7.08 -14.80 -2.33
N PRO A 33 6.38 -15.51 -1.44
CA PRO A 33 5.95 -16.88 -1.70
C PRO A 33 5.02 -16.95 -2.93
N ASP A 34 5.10 -18.05 -3.67
CA ASP A 34 4.24 -18.35 -4.82
C ASP A 34 2.93 -19.05 -4.42
N HIS A 35 2.64 -19.12 -3.13
CA HIS A 35 1.46 -19.75 -2.55
C HIS A 35 1.07 -19.06 -1.24
N VAL A 36 -0.15 -19.31 -0.78
CA VAL A 36 -0.66 -18.76 0.49
C VAL A 36 0.07 -19.38 1.68
N ARG A 37 0.76 -18.52 2.44
CA ARG A 37 1.33 -18.86 3.75
C ARG A 37 1.58 -17.59 4.57
N PRO A 38 1.75 -17.69 5.90
CA PRO A 38 2.24 -16.58 6.70
C PRO A 38 3.68 -16.20 6.31
N TYR A 39 3.94 -14.89 6.15
CA TYR A 39 5.27 -14.35 5.95
C TYR A 39 5.36 -12.87 6.36
N ALA A 40 6.57 -12.36 6.47
CA ALA A 40 6.91 -10.96 6.67
C ALA A 40 8.02 -10.56 5.71
N ILE A 41 7.94 -9.34 5.18
CA ILE A 41 8.94 -8.78 4.25
C ILE A 41 9.44 -7.47 4.85
N ARG A 42 10.76 -7.29 4.85
CA ARG A 42 11.36 -6.03 5.29
C ARG A 42 11.33 -5.03 4.13
N ALA A 43 11.08 -3.76 4.46
CA ALA A 43 11.06 -2.69 3.47
C ALA A 43 12.33 -2.71 2.60
N TYR A 44 12.15 -2.55 1.28
CA TYR A 44 13.18 -2.53 0.24
C TYR A 44 14.08 -3.76 0.13
N THR A 45 13.79 -4.85 0.83
CA THR A 45 14.56 -6.10 0.71
C THR A 45 14.14 -6.98 -0.48
N LEU A 46 12.99 -6.68 -1.08
CA LEU A 46 12.58 -7.27 -2.35
C LEU A 46 13.26 -6.56 -3.52
N ASP A 47 13.58 -7.37 -4.53
CA ASP A 47 13.83 -6.88 -5.87
C ASP A 47 12.59 -6.12 -6.37
N GLY A 48 12.84 -5.04 -7.10
CA GLY A 48 11.83 -4.21 -7.72
C GLY A 48 11.78 -4.37 -9.22
N TYR A 49 10.74 -3.79 -9.80
CA TYR A 49 10.50 -3.69 -11.24
C TYR A 49 10.51 -2.22 -11.59
N GLN A 50 11.39 -1.82 -12.50
CA GLN A 50 11.54 -0.44 -12.91
C GLN A 50 10.66 -0.14 -14.12
N VAL A 51 9.82 0.88 -14.00
CA VAL A 51 9.04 1.46 -15.10
C VAL A 51 9.38 2.95 -15.14
N GLY A 52 10.12 3.37 -16.16
CA GLY A 52 10.68 4.72 -16.24
C GLY A 52 11.51 5.07 -14.99
N SER A 53 11.16 6.16 -14.33
CA SER A 53 11.78 6.64 -13.08
C SER A 53 11.30 5.92 -11.82
N GLN A 54 10.27 5.07 -11.93
CA GLN A 54 9.55 4.50 -10.80
C GLN A 54 10.00 3.08 -10.54
N VAL A 55 10.14 2.71 -9.25
CA VAL A 55 10.44 1.34 -8.83
C VAL A 55 9.26 0.78 -8.07
N TYR A 56 8.71 -0.30 -8.62
CA TYR A 56 7.59 -1.06 -8.06
C TYR A 56 8.09 -2.30 -7.33
N ARG A 57 7.58 -2.55 -6.12
CA ARG A 57 7.79 -3.78 -5.36
C ARG A 57 6.44 -4.35 -4.97
N PHE A 58 6.36 -5.66 -4.87
CA PHE A 58 5.09 -6.38 -4.63
C PHE A 58 5.15 -7.21 -3.36
N PRO A 59 5.06 -6.61 -2.15
CA PRO A 59 5.08 -7.40 -0.91
C PRO A 59 3.95 -8.43 -0.80
N VAL A 60 2.83 -8.24 -1.51
CA VAL A 60 1.75 -9.23 -1.62
C VAL A 60 1.33 -9.32 -3.08
N THR A 61 1.24 -10.54 -3.61
CA THR A 61 0.88 -10.84 -5.00
C THR A 61 -0.43 -11.66 -5.04
N GLY A 62 -0.98 -11.89 -6.24
CA GLY A 62 -2.06 -12.84 -6.45
C GLY A 62 -1.72 -14.22 -5.87
N PRO A 63 -0.64 -14.89 -6.29
CA PRO A 63 -0.26 -16.20 -5.73
C PRO A 63 -0.08 -16.22 -4.21
N SER A 64 0.55 -15.19 -3.62
CA SER A 64 0.81 -15.16 -2.17
C SER A 64 -0.43 -14.89 -1.32
N SER A 65 -1.45 -14.27 -1.90
CA SER A 65 -2.74 -13.96 -1.25
C SER A 65 -3.89 -14.89 -1.66
N GLY A 66 -3.66 -15.82 -2.58
CA GLY A 66 -4.73 -16.63 -3.17
C GLY A 66 -5.69 -15.80 -4.02
N ASN A 67 -5.14 -14.82 -4.76
CA ASN A 67 -5.82 -13.82 -5.59
C ASN A 67 -6.77 -12.90 -4.81
N ALA A 68 -6.59 -12.76 -3.50
CA ALA A 68 -7.42 -11.87 -2.69
C ALA A 68 -7.12 -10.39 -2.97
N PHE A 69 -5.83 -10.01 -3.00
CA PHE A 69 -5.39 -8.66 -3.31
C PHE A 69 -3.90 -8.62 -3.64
N THR A 70 -3.48 -7.57 -4.33
CA THR A 70 -2.07 -7.22 -4.53
C THR A 70 -1.75 -6.01 -3.66
N LEU A 71 -0.61 -6.05 -2.97
CA LEU A 71 -0.04 -4.89 -2.27
C LEU A 71 1.21 -4.45 -3.02
N ILE A 72 1.22 -3.20 -3.44
CA ILE A 72 2.27 -2.58 -4.24
C ILE A 72 2.92 -1.47 -3.40
N SER A 73 4.25 -1.40 -3.43
CA SER A 73 5.03 -0.26 -2.95
C SER A 73 5.75 0.36 -4.14
N THR A 74 5.44 1.61 -4.42
CA THR A 74 6.03 2.38 -5.52
C THR A 74 6.88 3.48 -4.94
N ALA A 75 8.17 3.47 -5.25
CA ALA A 75 9.10 4.52 -4.86
C ALA A 75 9.60 5.25 -6.11
N ALA A 76 9.52 6.58 -6.10
CA ALA A 76 9.83 7.39 -7.26
C ALA A 76 10.36 8.78 -6.89
N PRO A 77 11.18 9.39 -7.76
CA PRO A 77 11.51 10.81 -7.66
C PRO A 77 10.33 11.68 -8.10
N ALA A 78 10.47 13.00 -7.93
CA ALA A 78 9.54 13.97 -8.51
C ALA A 78 9.53 13.88 -10.04
N SER A 79 8.38 14.17 -10.66
CA SER A 79 8.25 14.26 -12.12
C SER A 79 7.38 15.45 -12.52
N SER A 80 7.73 16.09 -13.63
CA SER A 80 6.88 17.07 -14.30
C SER A 80 5.80 16.43 -15.19
N GLU A 81 5.85 15.12 -15.39
CA GLU A 81 4.93 14.33 -16.20
C GLU A 81 4.02 13.48 -15.31
N LEU A 82 2.89 13.00 -15.85
CA LEU A 82 2.03 12.05 -15.14
C LEU A 82 2.76 10.72 -14.93
N GLY A 83 2.69 10.19 -13.71
CA GLY A 83 3.25 8.88 -13.34
C GLY A 83 2.67 7.71 -14.13
N VAL A 84 1.46 7.88 -14.65
CA VAL A 84 0.82 6.96 -15.59
C VAL A 84 -0.15 7.75 -16.46
N LEU A 85 -0.28 7.39 -17.74
CA LEU A 85 -1.31 7.99 -18.60
C LEU A 85 -2.71 7.67 -18.03
N PRO A 86 -3.69 8.58 -18.20
CA PRO A 86 -5.03 8.35 -17.68
C PRO A 86 -5.65 7.05 -18.18
N GLN A 87 -6.25 6.30 -17.26
CA GLN A 87 -6.78 4.96 -17.54
C GLN A 87 -7.96 4.60 -16.62
N ILE A 88 -8.68 3.54 -16.97
CA ILE A 88 -9.62 2.84 -16.07
C ILE A 88 -9.22 1.37 -15.92
N HIS A 89 -9.69 0.78 -14.82
CA HIS A 89 -9.76 -0.66 -14.59
C HIS A 89 -11.23 -1.07 -14.51
N GLN A 90 -11.63 -2.12 -15.24
CA GLN A 90 -13.02 -2.60 -15.26
C GLN A 90 -13.25 -3.73 -14.25
N ALA A 91 -12.21 -4.50 -13.94
CA ALA A 91 -12.26 -5.61 -13.00
C ALA A 91 -11.62 -5.26 -11.64
N HIS A 92 -10.64 -4.34 -11.62
CA HIS A 92 -9.90 -4.03 -10.40
C HIS A 92 -10.37 -2.75 -9.68
N TYR A 93 -10.45 -2.84 -8.35
CA TYR A 93 -10.59 -1.71 -7.44
C TYR A 93 -9.19 -1.33 -6.96
N GLU A 94 -8.80 -0.07 -7.14
CA GLU A 94 -7.49 0.43 -6.74
C GLU A 94 -7.59 1.37 -5.55
N ASN A 95 -6.58 1.30 -4.66
CA ASN A 95 -6.49 2.11 -3.46
C ASN A 95 -5.09 2.71 -3.39
N PHE A 96 -5.02 4.03 -3.20
CA PHE A 96 -3.79 4.77 -3.07
C PHE A 96 -3.60 5.23 -1.63
N TYR A 97 -2.41 5.02 -1.09
CA TYR A 97 -2.01 5.55 0.22
C TYR A 97 -0.64 6.18 0.11
N ASN A 98 -0.50 7.39 0.64
CA ASN A 98 0.79 8.07 0.63
C ASN A 98 1.60 7.69 1.86
N LEU A 99 2.73 7.00 1.66
CA LEU A 99 3.63 6.66 2.74
C LEU A 99 4.64 7.78 3.01
N ARG A 100 5.16 8.44 1.96
CA ARG A 100 6.21 9.47 2.05
C ARG A 100 6.14 10.45 0.87
N GLY A 101 6.61 11.67 1.08
CA GLY A 101 6.61 12.72 0.05
C GLY A 101 5.20 13.16 -0.31
N ARG A 102 5.01 13.59 -1.56
CA ARG A 102 3.72 14.06 -2.08
C ARG A 102 3.51 13.59 -3.51
N PHE A 103 2.28 13.21 -3.81
CA PHE A 103 1.80 13.02 -5.17
C PHE A 103 0.43 13.67 -5.34
N ALA A 104 0.13 14.10 -6.54
CA ALA A 104 -1.23 14.43 -6.95
C ALA A 104 -1.92 13.15 -7.43
N LEU A 105 -3.20 12.98 -7.07
CA LEU A 105 -4.06 11.92 -7.57
C LEU A 105 -5.34 12.55 -8.11
N TRP A 106 -5.76 12.12 -9.29
CA TRP A 106 -7.02 12.50 -9.89
C TRP A 106 -7.90 11.28 -10.08
N ALA A 107 -9.18 11.43 -9.79
CA ALA A 107 -10.22 10.46 -10.08
C ALA A 107 -11.41 11.17 -10.74
N SER A 108 -11.92 10.61 -11.83
CA SER A 108 -13.06 11.13 -12.57
C SER A 108 -14.08 10.04 -12.83
N LYS A 109 -15.33 10.33 -12.43
CA LYS A 109 -16.47 9.44 -12.62
C LYS A 109 -17.74 10.26 -12.80
N ASP A 110 -18.62 9.81 -13.70
CA ASP A 110 -19.92 10.43 -13.96
C ASP A 110 -19.84 11.96 -14.18
N ASN A 111 -18.86 12.39 -14.99
CA ASN A 111 -18.54 13.79 -15.30
C ASN A 111 -18.09 14.66 -14.11
N THR A 112 -17.81 14.05 -12.96
CA THR A 112 -17.21 14.73 -11.81
C THR A 112 -15.75 14.33 -11.70
N THR A 113 -14.85 15.32 -11.71
CA THR A 113 -13.41 15.10 -11.55
C THR A 113 -12.96 15.72 -10.24
N ALA A 114 -12.24 14.95 -9.45
CA ALA A 114 -11.65 15.40 -8.20
C ALA A 114 -10.16 15.09 -8.19
N GLY A 115 -9.35 16.10 -7.89
CA GLY A 115 -7.91 16.05 -7.76
C GLY A 115 -7.48 16.41 -6.34
N ARG A 116 -6.53 15.67 -5.78
CA ARG A 116 -5.97 15.94 -4.45
C ARG A 116 -4.45 15.84 -4.46
N ILE A 117 -3.78 16.77 -3.79
CA ILE A 117 -2.38 16.61 -3.38
C ILE A 117 -2.33 15.83 -2.07
N PHE A 118 -1.80 14.62 -2.17
CA PHE A 118 -1.58 13.73 -1.04
C PHE A 118 -0.29 14.09 -0.32
N THR A 119 -0.34 14.02 1.01
CA THR A 119 0.78 14.08 1.96
C THR A 119 0.80 12.78 2.79
N PRO A 120 1.88 12.47 3.54
CA PRO A 120 2.00 11.17 4.21
C PRO A 120 0.81 10.87 5.13
N GLY A 121 0.14 9.75 4.88
CA GLY A 121 -1.07 9.29 5.58
C GLY A 121 -2.39 9.54 4.84
N ASP A 122 -2.37 10.30 3.75
CA ASP A 122 -3.58 10.52 2.93
C ASP A 122 -3.93 9.27 2.11
N TYR A 123 -5.23 9.08 1.89
CA TYR A 123 -5.82 7.92 1.23
C TYR A 123 -6.78 8.31 0.11
N GLY A 124 -6.81 7.51 -0.96
CA GLY A 124 -7.74 7.62 -2.08
C GLY A 124 -8.25 6.26 -2.50
N ALA A 125 -9.54 6.18 -2.77
CA ALA A 125 -10.19 4.99 -3.30
C ALA A 125 -10.62 5.25 -4.75
N VAL A 126 -10.23 4.37 -5.64
CA VAL A 126 -10.52 4.42 -7.07
C VAL A 126 -11.25 3.12 -7.46
N PRO A 127 -12.58 3.11 -7.38
CA PRO A 127 -13.38 1.96 -7.78
C PRO A 127 -13.26 1.66 -9.27
N GLN A 128 -13.75 0.49 -9.69
CA GLN A 128 -13.86 0.12 -11.10
C GLN A 128 -14.55 1.22 -11.93
N ASN A 129 -14.14 1.31 -13.19
CA ASN A 129 -14.64 2.27 -14.18
C ASN A 129 -14.49 3.73 -13.72
N THR A 130 -13.41 4.03 -13.00
CA THR A 130 -13.03 5.39 -12.59
C THR A 130 -11.77 5.80 -13.32
N THR A 131 -11.84 6.88 -14.11
CA THR A 131 -10.67 7.42 -14.80
C THR A 131 -9.73 8.01 -13.77
N HIS A 132 -8.48 7.58 -13.75
CA HIS A 132 -7.50 8.07 -12.80
C HIS A 132 -6.11 8.17 -13.40
N SER A 133 -5.29 8.99 -12.74
CA SER A 133 -3.87 9.16 -12.98
C SER A 133 -3.25 9.81 -11.74
N PHE A 134 -1.92 9.76 -11.61
CA PHE A 134 -1.18 10.40 -10.53
C PHE A 134 0.07 11.09 -11.05
N GLN A 135 0.65 11.96 -10.24
CA GLN A 135 1.93 12.62 -10.51
C GLN A 135 2.74 12.76 -9.22
N THR A 136 4.00 12.32 -9.22
CA THR A 136 4.89 12.45 -8.06
C THR A 136 5.50 13.86 -8.00
N LEU A 137 5.47 14.48 -6.82
CA LEU A 137 5.80 15.90 -6.67
C LEU A 137 7.08 16.14 -5.87
N ASP A 138 7.39 15.29 -4.89
CA ASP A 138 8.57 15.45 -4.04
C ASP A 138 9.73 14.54 -4.48
N PRO A 139 11.01 14.92 -4.21
CA PRO A 139 12.20 14.19 -4.66
C PRO A 139 12.27 12.72 -4.21
N PHE A 140 11.55 12.37 -3.14
CA PHE A 140 11.30 10.99 -2.75
C PHE A 140 9.84 10.86 -2.34
N THR A 141 9.06 10.29 -3.24
CA THR A 141 7.66 9.92 -2.99
C THR A 141 7.55 8.40 -2.88
N GLU A 142 6.78 7.92 -1.89
CA GLU A 142 6.47 6.51 -1.74
C GLU A 142 4.97 6.31 -1.59
N MET A 143 4.42 5.54 -2.53
CA MET A 143 3.00 5.24 -2.64
C MET A 143 2.78 3.77 -2.31
N VAL A 144 1.72 3.47 -1.59
CA VAL A 144 1.25 2.10 -1.38
C VAL A 144 -0.06 1.91 -2.12
N GLY A 145 -0.04 0.99 -3.08
CA GLY A 145 -1.21 0.51 -3.81
C GLY A 145 -1.80 -0.72 -3.13
N VAL A 146 -3.12 -0.78 -3.00
CA VAL A 146 -3.84 -2.03 -2.73
C VAL A 146 -4.85 -2.24 -3.84
N ILE A 147 -4.72 -3.35 -4.56
CA ILE A 147 -5.52 -3.64 -5.74
C ILE A 147 -6.26 -4.95 -5.53
N GLN A 148 -7.56 -4.95 -5.84
CA GLN A 148 -8.46 -6.09 -5.63
C GLN A 148 -9.25 -6.38 -6.91
N PRO A 149 -9.34 -7.64 -7.36
CA PRO A 149 -8.67 -8.84 -6.81
C PRO A 149 -7.14 -8.83 -7.01
N GLY A 150 -6.44 -9.84 -6.48
CA GLY A 150 -5.00 -10.00 -6.67
C GLY A 150 -4.63 -10.50 -8.07
N GLY A 151 -3.36 -10.31 -8.46
CA GLY A 151 -2.82 -10.69 -9.77
C GLY A 151 -2.54 -9.50 -10.70
N PHE A 152 -2.89 -8.28 -10.29
CA PHE A 152 -2.67 -7.08 -11.09
C PHE A 152 -1.17 -6.75 -11.29
N GLU A 153 -0.28 -7.30 -10.47
CA GLU A 153 1.17 -7.15 -10.60
C GLU A 153 1.73 -7.61 -11.96
N GLU A 154 1.05 -8.51 -12.66
CA GLU A 154 1.42 -8.98 -14.01
C GLU A 154 1.54 -7.82 -15.02
N LEU A 155 0.73 -6.75 -14.83
CA LEU A 155 0.86 -5.51 -15.61
C LEU A 155 2.27 -4.94 -15.51
N PHE A 156 2.79 -4.82 -14.29
CA PHE A 156 4.08 -4.21 -14.05
C PHE A 156 5.23 -5.12 -14.46
N TYR A 157 5.07 -6.44 -14.36
CA TYR A 157 6.03 -7.39 -14.90
C TYR A 157 6.15 -7.24 -16.43
N PHE A 158 5.02 -7.01 -17.11
CA PHE A 158 4.98 -6.75 -18.54
C PHE A 158 5.59 -5.39 -18.92
N LEU A 159 5.29 -4.33 -18.16
CA LEU A 159 5.75 -2.97 -18.44
C LEU A 159 7.20 -2.68 -18.02
N ALA A 160 7.77 -3.49 -17.13
CA ALA A 160 9.09 -3.26 -16.59
C ALA A 160 10.15 -3.22 -17.70
N THR A 161 10.94 -2.16 -17.71
CA THR A 161 12.09 -2.04 -18.62
C THR A 161 13.35 -2.66 -18.04
N ALA A 162 13.39 -2.83 -16.70
CA ALA A 162 14.47 -3.50 -15.99
C ALA A 162 14.00 -4.04 -14.64
N ASN A 163 14.71 -5.04 -14.13
CA ASN A 163 14.66 -5.39 -12.71
C ASN A 163 15.56 -4.43 -11.91
N TYR A 164 15.16 -4.09 -10.70
CA TYR A 164 15.90 -3.20 -9.81
C TYR A 164 16.28 -3.90 -8.51
N THR A 165 17.60 -4.00 -8.28
CA THR A 165 18.15 -4.54 -7.03
C THR A 165 19.14 -3.54 -6.45
N SER A 166 19.16 -3.39 -5.13
CA SER A 166 20.10 -2.49 -4.46
C SER A 166 20.80 -3.21 -3.30
N SER A 167 22.14 -3.22 -3.32
CA SER A 167 22.96 -3.76 -2.23
C SER A 167 22.87 -2.94 -0.95
N THR A 168 22.38 -1.70 -1.04
CA THR A 168 22.21 -0.77 0.09
C THR A 168 20.73 -0.55 0.44
N TYR A 169 19.82 -1.32 -0.15
CA TYR A 169 18.36 -1.17 0.02
C TYR A 169 17.85 0.22 -0.37
N ALA A 170 18.51 0.86 -1.36
CA ALA A 170 18.03 2.13 -1.89
C ALA A 170 16.63 1.95 -2.49
N PRO A 171 15.71 2.93 -2.29
CA PRO A 171 14.32 2.80 -2.71
C PRO A 171 14.18 2.79 -4.24
N PHE A 172 14.98 3.59 -4.95
CA PHE A 172 15.05 3.70 -6.41
C PHE A 172 16.48 4.14 -6.82
N PRO A 173 16.90 3.93 -8.09
CA PRO A 173 18.25 4.29 -8.53
C PRO A 173 18.49 5.81 -8.42
N GLN A 174 19.71 6.22 -8.10
CA GLN A 174 20.10 7.63 -8.16
C GLN A 174 20.40 8.01 -9.62
N GLY A 175 19.86 9.13 -10.08
CA GLY A 175 20.05 9.58 -11.45
C GLY A 175 19.04 10.65 -11.87
N ASN A 176 19.26 11.21 -13.05
CA ASN A 176 18.35 12.19 -13.65
C ASN A 176 17.29 11.46 -14.48
N PHE A 177 16.26 10.93 -13.83
CA PHE A 177 15.15 10.28 -14.50
C PHE A 177 14.04 11.30 -14.76
N THR A 178 13.80 11.62 -16.02
CA THR A 178 12.81 12.64 -16.40
C THR A 178 11.44 12.04 -16.70
N SER A 179 11.40 10.84 -17.29
CA SER A 179 10.15 10.21 -17.69
C SER A 179 9.71 9.11 -16.71
N PRO A 180 8.46 9.15 -16.23
CA PRO A 180 7.86 8.10 -15.41
C PRO A 180 7.55 6.81 -16.19
N GLY A 181 7.68 6.82 -17.52
CA GLY A 181 7.47 5.66 -18.39
C GLY A 181 6.04 5.55 -18.93
N GLY A 182 5.88 4.71 -19.95
CA GLY A 182 4.61 4.51 -20.67
C GLY A 182 4.41 5.48 -21.83
N ASP A 183 3.73 5.00 -22.87
CA ASP A 183 3.37 5.78 -24.05
C ASP A 183 1.95 5.42 -24.51
N ALA A 184 1.35 6.29 -25.32
CA ALA A 184 -0.04 6.16 -25.76
C ALA A 184 -0.30 4.88 -26.59
N ASP A 185 0.68 4.43 -27.38
CA ASP A 185 0.54 3.25 -28.22
C ASP A 185 0.62 1.96 -27.38
N THR A 186 1.48 1.94 -26.37
CA THR A 186 1.62 0.82 -25.43
C THR A 186 0.38 0.71 -24.55
N ILE A 187 -0.04 1.78 -23.86
CA ILE A 187 -1.17 1.72 -22.92
C ILE A 187 -2.48 1.31 -23.60
N SER A 188 -2.67 1.69 -24.86
CA SER A 188 -3.86 1.34 -25.64
C SER A 188 -3.97 -0.16 -25.96
N LYS A 189 -2.91 -0.94 -25.73
CA LYS A 189 -2.86 -2.40 -26.00
C LYS A 189 -2.97 -3.24 -24.72
N LEU A 190 -3.15 -2.63 -23.55
CA LEU A 190 -3.11 -3.30 -22.24
C LEU A 190 -4.47 -3.77 -21.73
N GLN A 191 -5.51 -3.78 -22.57
CA GLN A 191 -6.87 -4.20 -22.18
C GLN A 191 -6.93 -5.62 -21.59
N LYS A 192 -6.07 -6.53 -22.07
CA LYS A 192 -5.95 -7.90 -21.52
C LYS A 192 -5.45 -7.94 -20.07
N LEU A 193 -4.81 -6.86 -19.61
CA LEU A 193 -4.31 -6.67 -18.25
C LEU A 193 -5.23 -5.70 -17.47
N ASP A 194 -6.48 -5.55 -17.92
CA ASP A 194 -7.49 -4.67 -17.35
C ASP A 194 -7.10 -3.18 -17.31
N VAL A 195 -6.36 -2.72 -18.32
CA VAL A 195 -6.02 -1.30 -18.48
C VAL A 195 -6.66 -0.76 -19.75
N TRP A 196 -7.53 0.24 -19.59
CA TRP A 196 -8.23 0.89 -20.69
C TRP A 196 -7.89 2.38 -20.70
N ALA A 197 -7.07 2.78 -21.68
CA ALA A 197 -6.57 4.14 -21.80
C ALA A 197 -7.69 5.18 -21.97
N GLN A 198 -7.51 6.33 -21.34
CA GLN A 198 -8.42 7.49 -21.38
C GLN A 198 -7.66 8.71 -21.93
N LEU A 199 -7.13 8.59 -23.16
CA LEU A 199 -6.17 9.56 -23.73
C LEU A 199 -6.71 10.97 -23.94
N GLN A 200 -8.03 11.16 -23.90
CA GLN A 200 -8.68 12.47 -23.98
C GLN A 200 -8.89 13.13 -22.61
N PHE A 201 -8.64 12.41 -21.52
CA PHE A 201 -8.73 12.96 -20.18
C PHE A 201 -7.53 13.86 -19.90
N SER A 202 -7.81 15.12 -19.58
CA SER A 202 -6.80 16.06 -19.11
C SER A 202 -7.04 16.33 -17.62
N PRO A 203 -6.16 15.86 -16.71
CA PRO A 203 -6.29 16.15 -15.29
C PRO A 203 -6.27 17.66 -15.04
N PRO A 204 -7.21 18.22 -14.25
CA PRO A 204 -7.16 19.63 -13.90
C PRO A 204 -5.96 19.89 -12.99
N ILE A 205 -5.18 20.93 -13.28
CA ILE A 205 -3.93 21.25 -12.55
C ILE A 205 -4.06 22.52 -11.70
N ASP A 206 -5.27 23.07 -11.58
CA ASP A 206 -5.58 24.29 -10.83
C ASP A 206 -5.73 24.02 -9.33
N PHE A 207 -4.71 23.41 -8.72
CA PHE A 207 -4.70 23.11 -7.29
C PHE A 207 -4.78 24.39 -6.44
N ASP A 208 -5.74 24.43 -5.52
CA ASP A 208 -5.85 25.49 -4.52
C ASP A 208 -4.82 25.36 -3.39
N ALA A 209 -4.88 26.28 -2.41
CA ALA A 209 -3.96 26.29 -1.28
C ALA A 209 -4.04 25.04 -0.37
N ASN A 210 -5.16 24.31 -0.39
CA ASN A 210 -5.33 23.06 0.35
C ASN A 210 -4.92 21.85 -0.49
N GLY A 211 -4.66 22.03 -1.79
CA GLY A 211 -4.33 20.96 -2.72
C GLY A 211 -5.55 20.26 -3.32
N ILE A 212 -6.65 21.00 -3.55
CA ILE A 212 -7.86 20.53 -4.24
C ILE A 212 -7.87 21.04 -5.68
N SER A 213 -8.26 20.21 -6.64
CA SER A 213 -8.52 20.61 -8.04
C SER A 213 -9.72 19.84 -8.61
N GLY A 214 -10.41 20.40 -9.62
CA GLY A 214 -11.55 19.77 -10.30
C GLY A 214 -12.90 19.91 -9.60
N ASP A 215 -12.95 19.82 -8.27
CA ASP A 215 -14.17 19.88 -7.45
C ASP A 215 -14.08 21.00 -6.39
N LYS A 216 -14.13 22.24 -6.87
CA LYS A 216 -14.00 23.44 -6.03
C LYS A 216 -15.00 23.42 -4.86
N GLY A 217 -14.48 23.73 -3.66
CA GLY A 217 -15.27 23.74 -2.42
C GLY A 217 -15.38 22.39 -1.72
N ALA A 218 -14.74 21.33 -2.25
CA ALA A 218 -14.64 20.07 -1.54
C ALA A 218 -13.88 20.23 -0.20
N VAL A 219 -14.10 19.27 0.70
CA VAL A 219 -13.45 19.24 2.00
C VAL A 219 -12.15 18.45 1.88
N TRP A 220 -11.01 19.09 2.15
CA TRP A 220 -9.70 18.45 2.17
C TRP A 220 -8.80 19.18 3.16
N LYS A 221 -8.39 18.48 4.23
CA LYS A 221 -7.54 19.02 5.31
C LYS A 221 -8.12 20.23 6.05
N ASN A 222 -9.41 20.50 5.86
CA ASN A 222 -10.13 21.62 6.45
C ASN A 222 -11.49 21.19 7.05
N GLY A 223 -11.75 19.88 7.15
CA GLY A 223 -12.99 19.34 7.70
C GLY A 223 -13.07 17.82 7.52
N THR A 224 -14.11 17.21 8.10
CA THR A 224 -14.32 15.75 8.05
C THR A 224 -14.46 15.25 6.61
N ASN A 225 -13.71 14.19 6.28
CA ASN A 225 -13.86 13.45 5.04
C ASN A 225 -14.74 12.23 5.27
N GLU A 226 -15.88 12.20 4.59
CA GLU A 226 -16.79 11.05 4.62
C GLU A 226 -16.34 9.98 3.62
N LEU A 227 -16.64 8.71 3.93
CA LEU A 227 -16.46 7.63 2.96
C LEU A 227 -17.59 7.68 1.92
N ALA A 228 -17.35 7.10 0.75
CA ALA A 228 -18.43 6.84 -0.20
C ALA A 228 -19.52 5.94 0.43
N LYS A 229 -20.77 6.16 0.04
CA LYS A 229 -21.94 5.40 0.53
C LYS A 229 -22.16 4.09 -0.25
N ASP A 230 -21.38 3.88 -1.29
CA ASP A 230 -21.47 2.76 -2.21
C ASP A 230 -20.06 2.32 -2.63
N SER A 231 -19.96 1.20 -3.35
CA SER A 231 -18.69 0.61 -3.78
C SER A 231 -18.18 1.14 -5.12
N THR A 232 -18.82 2.15 -5.69
CA THR A 232 -18.56 2.63 -7.06
C THR A 232 -18.09 4.09 -7.10
N THR A 233 -18.36 4.87 -6.06
CA THR A 233 -18.00 6.29 -6.00
C THR A 233 -16.56 6.47 -5.51
N PRO A 234 -15.67 7.14 -6.26
CA PRO A 234 -14.34 7.47 -5.78
C PRO A 234 -14.40 8.47 -4.63
N PHE A 235 -13.47 8.36 -3.68
CA PHE A 235 -13.40 9.27 -2.54
C PHE A 235 -11.98 9.39 -2.00
N PHE A 236 -11.73 10.47 -1.26
CA PHE A 236 -10.44 10.78 -0.68
C PHE A 236 -10.59 11.06 0.82
N VAL A 237 -9.61 10.60 1.61
CA VAL A 237 -9.55 10.84 3.05
C VAL A 237 -8.18 11.38 3.41
N ALA A 238 -8.12 12.61 3.88
CA ALA A 238 -6.89 13.18 4.40
C ALA A 238 -6.58 12.54 5.77
N LYS A 239 -5.29 12.40 6.09
CA LYS A 239 -4.83 11.79 7.34
C LYS A 239 -5.53 12.39 8.56
N GLY A 240 -6.22 11.57 9.34
CA GLY A 240 -6.91 11.99 10.55
C GLY A 240 -8.24 12.71 10.34
N TYR A 241 -8.67 12.95 9.11
CA TYR A 241 -9.96 13.60 8.79
C TYR A 241 -11.08 12.61 8.49
N GLY A 242 -10.79 11.31 8.38
CA GLY A 242 -11.79 10.25 8.24
C GLY A 242 -12.50 9.89 9.56
N PRO A 243 -13.56 9.07 9.47
CA PRO A 243 -14.18 8.46 10.64
C PRO A 243 -13.16 7.63 11.44
N LYS A 244 -13.30 7.58 12.76
CA LYS A 244 -12.39 6.87 13.66
C LYS A 244 -13.21 6.09 14.68
N TYR A 245 -12.81 4.84 14.91
CA TYR A 245 -13.43 4.00 15.93
C TYR A 245 -12.41 3.68 17.01
N LEU A 246 -12.79 3.93 18.26
CA LEU A 246 -12.05 3.50 19.43
C LEU A 246 -12.52 2.09 19.81
N SER A 247 -11.64 1.10 19.66
CA SER A 247 -11.91 -0.27 20.11
C SER A 247 -11.17 -0.51 21.42
N HIS A 248 -11.92 -0.95 22.44
CA HIS A 248 -11.35 -1.38 23.72
C HIS A 248 -11.18 -2.90 23.72
N SER A 249 -9.94 -3.35 23.89
CA SER A 249 -9.65 -4.73 24.29
C SER A 249 -9.75 -4.86 25.81
N THR A 250 -10.12 -6.05 26.32
CA THR A 250 -10.03 -6.40 27.75
C THR A 250 -8.59 -6.31 28.31
N THR A 251 -7.59 -6.08 27.45
CA THR A 251 -6.17 -5.97 27.79
C THR A 251 -5.65 -4.53 27.92
N ASN A 252 -6.52 -3.52 28.14
CA ASN A 252 -6.13 -2.09 28.26
C ASN A 252 -5.42 -1.50 27.02
N VAL A 253 -5.54 -2.14 25.84
CA VAL A 253 -5.05 -1.58 24.58
C VAL A 253 -6.21 -0.95 23.83
N SER A 254 -6.12 0.36 23.62
CA SER A 254 -7.02 1.14 22.79
C SER A 254 -6.44 1.23 21.37
N TYR A 255 -7.20 0.79 20.37
CA TYR A 255 -6.83 0.92 18.96
C TYR A 255 -7.68 2.00 18.30
N ILE A 256 -7.05 2.96 17.61
CA ILE A 256 -7.76 3.85 16.68
C ILE A 256 -7.79 3.14 15.33
N VAL A 257 -8.96 2.62 14.96
CA VAL A 257 -9.17 2.02 13.64
C VAL A 257 -9.75 3.09 12.72
N GLU A 258 -9.03 3.39 11.64
CA GLU A 258 -9.54 4.19 10.52
C GLU A 258 -10.16 3.21 9.50
N PRO A 259 -11.47 3.30 9.23
CA PRO A 259 -12.15 2.41 8.29
C PRO A 259 -11.75 2.69 6.84
N ARG A 260 -11.56 1.61 6.08
CA ARG A 260 -11.79 1.58 4.63
C ARG A 260 -13.12 0.84 4.38
N GLY A 261 -13.86 1.28 3.37
CA GLY A 261 -15.32 1.08 3.19
C GLY A 261 -15.89 -0.34 3.39
N HIS A 262 -17.18 -0.38 3.75
CA HIS A 262 -17.97 -1.59 3.93
C HIS A 262 -18.78 -1.94 2.67
N ASN A 263 -18.40 -3.05 2.03
CA ASN A 263 -19.19 -4.17 1.51
C ASN A 263 -18.28 -4.89 0.52
N HIS A 264 -17.84 -6.10 0.89
CA HIS A 264 -16.90 -6.96 0.14
C HIS A 264 -15.42 -6.54 0.04
N ILE A 265 -14.95 -5.53 0.78
CA ILE A 265 -13.55 -5.09 0.75
C ILE A 265 -12.83 -5.55 2.03
N ILE A 266 -11.72 -6.28 1.87
CA ILE A 266 -10.84 -6.68 2.98
C ILE A 266 -10.28 -5.40 3.64
N PRO A 267 -10.51 -5.15 4.94
CA PRO A 267 -9.91 -4.01 5.62
C PRO A 267 -8.41 -4.25 5.77
N ILE A 268 -7.59 -3.62 4.93
CA ILE A 268 -6.15 -3.52 5.18
C ILE A 268 -5.92 -2.33 6.11
N SER A 269 -5.79 -2.61 7.40
CA SER A 269 -5.41 -1.62 8.40
C SER A 269 -3.91 -1.30 8.30
N PHE A 270 -3.58 -0.10 7.84
CA PHE A 270 -2.25 0.47 8.02
C PHE A 270 -2.19 1.15 9.39
N GLN A 271 -2.03 0.37 10.46
CA GLN A 271 -1.97 0.93 11.80
C GLN A 271 -0.51 1.22 12.19
N TYR A 272 -0.13 2.49 12.20
CA TYR A 272 1.07 2.98 12.87
C TYR A 272 0.66 3.80 14.09
N ALA A 273 0.57 3.17 15.26
CA ALA A 273 0.54 3.87 16.54
C ALA A 273 0.93 2.92 17.68
N SER A 274 2.18 3.00 18.13
CA SER A 274 2.54 2.60 19.50
C SER A 274 3.05 3.84 20.23
N ARG A 275 2.20 4.51 21.00
CA ARG A 275 2.64 5.30 22.14
C ARG A 275 2.26 4.52 23.39
N GLN A 276 3.23 3.79 23.96
CA GLN A 276 3.16 3.41 25.36
C GLN A 276 3.21 4.71 26.17
N LEU A 277 2.09 5.09 26.78
CA LEU A 277 2.11 6.03 27.89
C LEU A 277 2.26 5.18 29.16
N ASP A 278 3.52 4.99 29.58
CA ASP A 278 3.82 4.55 30.93
C ASP A 278 3.48 5.71 31.88
N ALA A 279 2.43 5.54 32.69
CA ALA A 279 2.23 6.34 33.89
C ALA A 279 1.44 5.57 34.96
N ALA A 280 2.20 5.16 35.98
CA ALA A 280 1.89 5.16 37.40
C ALA A 280 0.99 4.05 38.03
N ARG A 281 1.69 3.13 38.72
CA ARG A 281 1.42 2.52 40.04
C ARG A 281 0.22 3.11 40.82
N SER A 282 -0.70 2.26 41.31
CA SER A 282 -0.68 1.72 42.69
C SER A 282 -2.02 1.11 43.18
N TYR A 283 -1.88 -0.06 43.82
CA TYR A 283 -2.66 -0.70 44.90
C TYR A 283 -4.15 -1.11 44.80
N SER A 284 -4.28 -2.43 44.98
CA SER A 284 -5.19 -3.15 45.90
C SER A 284 -6.36 -3.93 45.30
N THR A 285 -6.39 -5.18 45.75
CA THR A 285 -7.34 -6.26 45.54
C THR A 285 -8.69 -5.94 46.18
N GLY A 286 -9.79 -6.14 45.44
CA GLY A 286 -11.15 -6.05 45.96
C GLY A 286 -12.17 -6.57 44.94
N ASP A 287 -12.98 -7.50 45.40
CA ASP A 287 -13.88 -8.39 44.66
C ASP A 287 -15.12 -7.78 43.99
N CYS A 288 -15.61 -8.53 42.99
CA CYS A 288 -17.01 -8.77 42.58
C CYS A 288 -17.86 -7.69 41.86
N GLY A 289 -18.48 -8.12 40.74
CA GLY A 289 -19.87 -7.76 40.41
C GLY A 289 -20.14 -7.20 39.00
N TRP A 290 -20.55 -8.05 38.05
CA TRP A 290 -21.45 -7.68 36.95
C TRP A 290 -22.91 -7.56 37.51
N PRO A 291 -23.92 -6.95 36.83
CA PRO A 291 -24.01 -6.74 35.37
C PRO A 291 -24.64 -5.41 34.88
N SER A 292 -24.65 -5.29 33.54
CA SER A 292 -25.61 -4.58 32.67
C SER A 292 -25.36 -3.10 32.29
N GLY A 293 -25.28 -2.87 30.96
CA GLY A 293 -25.54 -1.56 30.33
C GLY A 293 -24.39 -0.98 29.49
N CYS A 294 -24.06 -1.57 28.34
CA CYS A 294 -23.21 -0.88 27.35
C CYS A 294 -24.02 0.25 26.68
N LYS A 295 -23.88 1.49 27.18
CA LYS A 295 -24.31 2.69 26.46
C LYS A 295 -23.15 3.18 25.58
N SER A 296 -23.42 3.31 24.29
CA SER A 296 -22.61 4.06 23.34
C SER A 296 -22.62 5.54 23.72
N THR A 297 -21.46 6.11 24.03
CA THR A 297 -21.31 7.55 24.28
C THR A 297 -20.54 8.16 23.11
N ARG A 298 -21.24 8.98 22.32
CA ARG A 298 -20.65 9.82 21.27
C ARG A 298 -19.86 10.94 21.95
N LEU A 299 -18.53 10.88 21.92
CA LEU A 299 -17.70 11.98 22.42
C LEU A 299 -17.72 13.13 21.41
N ARG A 300 -18.21 14.30 21.87
CA ARG A 300 -18.00 15.59 21.21
C ARG A 300 -16.56 16.03 21.43
N GLY A 301 -15.98 16.64 20.42
CA GLY A 301 -14.57 17.01 20.35
C GLY A 301 -14.10 17.89 21.51
N ILE A 302 -12.85 17.67 21.90
CA ILE A 302 -12.08 18.62 22.69
C ILE A 302 -11.17 19.33 21.68
N GLU A 303 -11.39 20.63 21.55
CA GLU A 303 -10.53 21.56 20.84
C GLU A 303 -9.19 21.72 21.58
N SER A 304 -8.08 21.65 20.83
CA SER A 304 -6.85 22.41 21.08
C SER A 304 -6.00 22.40 19.81
#